data_AF-A0A4Y2PK11-F1
#
_entry.id   AF-A0A4Y2PK11-F1
#
_cell.length_a   1.000
_cell.length_b   1.000
_cell.length_c   1.000
_cell.angle_alpha   90.00
_cell.angle_beta   90.00
_cell.angle_gamma   90.00
#
_symmetry.space_group_name_H-M   'P 1'
#
loop_
_entity.id
_entity.type
_entity.pdbx_description
1 polymer ?
#
loop_
_entity_poly.entity_id
_entity_poly.type
_entity_poly.pdbx_seq_one_letter_code
_entity_poly.pdbx_strand_id
1 'polypeptide(L)'
;MAPPAHRPANNVNNQSAAFASTCIESNVNNPPTPAISGNNDLSVLMTALKELRKLMKEAPQLIAALQAVKYANNTADKLQLLMNACASSDFLDDP
;
A
#
# COMPACT_ATOMS: atom_id res chain seq x y z
N MET A 1 -58.17 -61.60 -1.18
CA MET A 1 -58.37 -60.63 -0.07
C MET A 1 -57.38 -60.97 1.04
N ALA A 2 -56.77 -59.93 1.65
CA ALA A 2 -55.87 -59.94 2.82
C ALA A 2 -54.40 -60.42 2.61
N PRO A 3 -53.42 -60.04 3.46
CA PRO A 3 -53.13 -58.72 4.06
C PRO A 3 -51.60 -58.41 4.00
N PRO A 4 -50.90 -57.74 4.95
CA PRO A 4 -50.39 -56.39 4.77
C PRO A 4 -48.85 -56.21 4.93
N ALA A 5 -48.41 -54.98 4.62
CA ALA A 5 -47.29 -54.22 5.20
C ALA A 5 -45.91 -54.86 5.41
N HIS A 6 -44.92 -54.39 4.63
CA HIS A 6 -43.53 -54.32 5.10
C HIS A 6 -42.83 -53.02 4.67
N ARG A 7 -42.63 -52.16 5.67
CA ARG A 7 -41.35 -51.52 6.03
C ARG A 7 -40.59 -50.78 4.90
N PRO A 8 -40.58 -49.44 4.89
CA PRO A 8 -39.51 -48.70 4.23
C PRO A 8 -38.20 -48.94 5.00
N ALA A 9 -37.20 -49.50 4.32
CA ALA A 9 -35.84 -49.57 4.82
C ALA A 9 -35.17 -48.20 4.68
N ASN A 10 -34.98 -47.55 5.82
CA ASN A 10 -33.73 -46.94 6.28
C ASN A 10 -32.79 -46.32 5.20
N ASN A 11 -32.77 -44.98 5.14
CA ASN A 11 -31.50 -44.27 5.22
C ASN A 11 -31.66 -43.01 6.09
N VAL A 12 -30.57 -42.64 6.73
CA VAL A 12 -30.49 -41.77 7.91
C VAL A 12 -29.88 -40.43 7.49
N ASN A 13 -30.20 -39.39 8.28
CA ASN A 13 -29.43 -38.13 8.45
C ASN A 13 -29.83 -37.02 7.43
N ASN A 14 -30.19 -35.78 7.81
CA ASN A 14 -29.77 -34.93 8.93
C ASN A 14 -30.92 -34.00 9.35
N GLN A 15 -31.00 -33.66 10.64
CA GLN A 15 -31.84 -32.56 11.16
C GLN A 15 -31.59 -31.26 10.39
N SER A 16 -32.59 -30.73 9.71
CA SER A 16 -32.58 -29.34 9.25
C SER A 16 -34.00 -28.84 9.13
N ALA A 17 -34.46 -28.09 10.14
CA ALA A 17 -35.40 -26.98 10.00
C ALA A 17 -35.79 -26.46 11.39
N ALA A 18 -35.24 -25.30 11.75
CA ALA A 18 -36.02 -24.10 12.11
C ALA A 18 -35.14 -23.14 12.94
N PHE A 19 -34.50 -22.18 12.29
CA PHE A 19 -34.06 -20.96 12.97
C PHE A 19 -35.05 -19.86 12.62
N ALA A 20 -35.99 -19.59 13.53
CA ALA A 20 -36.77 -18.37 13.47
C ALA A 20 -35.84 -17.20 13.84
N SER A 21 -35.28 -16.52 12.84
CA SER A 21 -34.52 -15.30 13.05
C SER A 21 -35.47 -14.12 13.20
N THR A 22 -35.67 -13.68 14.43
CA THR A 22 -36.28 -12.38 14.74
C THR A 22 -35.33 -11.27 14.29
N CYS A 23 -35.77 -10.39 13.38
CA CYS A 23 -35.04 -9.19 13.01
C CYS A 23 -34.99 -8.24 14.20
N ILE A 24 -33.81 -8.05 14.79
CA ILE A 24 -33.56 -6.99 15.77
C ILE A 24 -33.29 -5.72 14.97
N GLU A 25 -34.12 -4.69 15.18
CA GLU A 25 -33.82 -3.34 14.72
C GLU A 25 -32.60 -2.82 15.48
N SER A 26 -31.45 -2.81 14.81
CA SER A 26 -30.19 -2.31 15.37
C SER A 26 -30.25 -0.80 15.46
N ASN A 27 -30.39 -0.31 16.70
CA ASN A 27 -30.31 1.10 17.07
C ASN A 27 -29.10 1.80 16.39
N VAL A 28 -29.38 2.80 15.54
CA VAL A 28 -28.40 3.63 14.82
C VAL A 28 -27.83 4.69 15.76
N ASN A 29 -27.02 4.26 16.73
CA ASN A 29 -26.27 5.15 17.62
C ASN A 29 -24.75 4.95 17.49
N ASN A 30 -24.27 4.46 16.35
CA ASN A 30 -22.85 4.55 16.07
C ASN A 30 -22.54 6.03 15.81
N PRO A 31 -21.59 6.65 16.54
CA PRO A 31 -21.05 7.93 16.10
C PRO A 31 -20.59 7.75 14.65
N PRO A 32 -20.74 8.76 13.77
CA PRO A 32 -20.17 8.68 12.43
C PRO A 32 -18.72 8.24 12.60
N THR A 33 -18.36 7.07 12.06
CA THR A 33 -16.96 6.74 11.87
C THR A 33 -16.33 7.97 11.23
N PRO A 34 -15.25 8.54 11.81
CA PRO A 34 -14.61 9.70 11.21
C PRO A 34 -14.40 9.38 9.75
N ALA A 35 -15.01 10.17 8.86
CA ALA A 35 -14.83 9.98 7.43
C ALA A 35 -13.33 9.87 7.21
N ILE A 36 -12.90 8.71 6.72
CA ILE A 36 -11.49 8.40 6.53
C ILE A 36 -10.89 9.60 5.81
N SER A 37 -9.95 10.28 6.46
CA SER A 37 -9.14 11.37 5.93
C SER A 37 -8.19 10.86 4.82
N GLY A 38 -8.68 9.98 3.93
CA GLY A 38 -7.86 9.06 3.14
C GLY A 38 -7.51 9.55 1.74
N ASN A 39 -7.99 10.73 1.33
CA ASN A 39 -7.56 11.36 0.09
C ASN A 39 -6.24 12.13 0.28
N ASN A 40 -6.04 12.76 1.44
CA ASN A 40 -4.79 13.46 1.77
C ASN A 40 -3.63 12.48 1.96
N ASP A 41 -3.86 11.33 2.62
CA ASP A 41 -2.80 10.37 2.94
C ASP A 41 -2.18 9.73 1.70
N LEU A 42 -3.00 9.39 0.69
CA LEU A 42 -2.50 8.81 -0.55
C LEU A 42 -1.74 9.83 -1.40
N SER A 43 -2.24 11.07 -1.49
CA SER A 43 -1.55 12.15 -2.22
C SER A 43 -0.20 12.48 -1.56
N VAL A 44 -0.17 12.55 -0.23
CA VAL A 44 1.07 12.76 0.54
C VAL A 44 2.05 11.62 0.31
N LEU A 45 1.58 10.37 0.33
CA LEU A 45 2.41 9.20 0.04
C LEU A 45 3.00 9.26 -1.38
N MET A 46 2.17 9.58 -2.39
CA MET A 46 2.64 9.69 -3.77
C MET A 46 3.67 10.80 -3.96
N THR A 47 3.48 11.95 -3.31
CA THR A 47 4.47 13.03 -3.31
C THR A 47 5.77 12.59 -2.63
N ALA A 48 5.70 11.95 -1.46
CA ALA A 48 6.89 11.45 -0.76
C ALA A 48 7.67 10.41 -1.59
N LEU A 49 6.97 9.53 -2.31
CA LEU A 49 7.61 8.55 -3.20
C LEU A 49 8.28 9.20 -4.41
N LYS A 50 7.71 10.29 -4.97
CA LYS A 50 8.34 11.06 -6.04
C LYS A 50 9.63 11.74 -5.57
N GLU A 51 9.58 12.40 -4.41
CA GLU A 51 10.76 13.02 -3.80
C GLU A 51 11.84 11.99 -3.46
N LEU A 52 11.45 10.84 -2.89
CA LEU A 52 12.38 9.74 -2.62
C LEU A 52 13.03 9.23 -3.92
N ARG A 53 12.26 9.05 -4.99
CA ARG A 53 12.78 8.64 -6.29
C ARG A 53 13.78 9.66 -6.84
N LYS A 54 13.48 10.96 -6.71
CA LYS A 54 14.40 12.04 -7.11
C LYS A 54 15.70 11.97 -6.31
N LEU A 55 15.61 11.84 -4.99
CA LEU A 55 16.79 11.67 -4.12
C LEU A 55 17.63 10.45 -4.51
N MET A 56 16.99 9.31 -4.78
CA MET A 56 17.70 8.08 -5.19
C MET A 56 18.42 8.23 -6.53
N LYS A 57 17.97 9.14 -7.40
CA LYS A 57 18.62 9.44 -8.68
C LYS A 57 19.81 10.40 -8.53
N GLU A 58 19.73 11.33 -7.58
CA GLU A 58 20.79 12.33 -7.31
C GLU A 58 21.93 11.76 -6.45
N ALA A 59 21.60 10.88 -5.49
CA ALA A 59 22.58 10.32 -4.55
C ALA A 59 23.80 9.64 -5.22
N PRO A 60 23.66 8.83 -6.30
CA PRO A 60 24.80 8.21 -6.97
C PRO A 60 25.82 9.22 -7.51
N GLN A 61 25.36 10.34 -8.09
CA GLN A 61 26.25 11.39 -8.60
C GLN A 61 27.00 12.08 -7.47
N LEU A 62 26.31 12.39 -6.37
CA LEU A 62 26.95 12.96 -5.18
C LEU A 62 28.00 12.02 -4.59
N ILE A 63 27.69 10.72 -4.48
CA ILE A 63 28.64 9.70 -4.01
C ILE A 63 29.86 9.63 -4.92
N ALA A 64 29.67 9.62 -6.24
CA ALA A 64 30.77 9.61 -7.21
C ALA A 64 31.65 10.85 -7.09
N ALA A 65 31.05 12.04 -6.93
CA ALA A 65 31.79 13.28 -6.74
C ALA A 65 32.60 13.27 -5.44
N LEU A 66 32.02 12.78 -4.33
CA LEU A 66 32.74 12.63 -3.06
C LEU A 66 33.93 11.67 -3.18
N GLN A 67 33.77 10.58 -3.93
CA GLN A 67 34.87 9.66 -4.22
C GLN A 67 35.96 10.34 -5.07
N ALA A 68 35.58 11.13 -6.09
CA ALA A 68 36.52 11.86 -6.94
C ALA A 68 37.28 12.96 -6.18
N VAL A 69 36.63 13.63 -5.22
CA VAL A 69 37.24 14.65 -4.36
C VAL A 69 38.45 14.13 -3.59
N LYS A 70 38.50 12.82 -3.27
CA LYS A 70 39.65 12.17 -2.63
C LYS A 70 40.94 12.31 -3.46
N TYR A 71 40.82 12.36 -4.78
CA TYR A 71 41.94 12.36 -5.73
C TYR A 71 42.21 13.72 -6.37
N ALA A 72 41.34 14.71 -6.13
CA ALA A 72 41.53 16.06 -6.65
C ALA A 72 42.64 16.80 -5.88
N ASN A 73 43.55 17.45 -6.60
CA ASN A 73 44.79 18.02 -6.07
C ASN A 73 44.64 19.43 -5.48
N ASN A 74 43.62 20.18 -5.91
CA ASN A 74 43.40 21.55 -5.44
C ASN A 74 41.94 21.76 -5.01
N THR A 75 41.71 22.82 -4.26
CA THR A 75 40.40 23.15 -3.69
C THR A 75 39.39 23.54 -4.77
N ALA A 76 39.82 24.19 -5.85
CA ALA A 76 38.93 24.62 -6.93
C ALA A 76 38.30 23.42 -7.64
N ASP A 77 39.09 22.40 -7.98
CA ASP A 77 38.62 21.17 -8.62
C ASP A 77 37.66 20.39 -7.71
N LYS A 78 37.95 20.36 -6.40
CA LYS A 78 37.06 19.74 -5.41
C LYS A 78 35.70 20.44 -5.35
N LEU A 79 35.71 21.78 -5.33
CA LEU A 79 34.48 22.57 -5.34
C LEU A 79 33.70 22.38 -6.64
N GLN A 80 34.39 22.37 -7.79
CA GLN A 80 33.76 22.16 -9.09
C GLN A 80 33.09 20.78 -9.19
N LEU A 81 33.77 19.71 -8.73
CA LEU A 81 33.22 18.35 -8.68
C LEU A 81 31.91 18.30 -7.87
N LEU A 82 31.89 18.96 -6.71
CA LEU A 82 30.70 19.00 -5.85
C LEU A 82 29.58 19.83 -6.47
N MET A 83 29.89 21.00 -7.03
CA MET A 83 28.89 21.86 -7.68
C MET A 83 28.23 21.17 -8.86
N ASN A 84 29.00 20.46 -9.70
CA ASN A 84 28.46 19.73 -10.85
C ASN A 84 27.54 18.59 -10.44
N ALA A 85 27.86 17.88 -9.35
CA ALA A 85 27.02 16.81 -8.82
C ALA A 85 25.70 17.34 -8.25
N CYS A 86 25.70 18.53 -7.65
CA CYS A 86 24.49 19.17 -7.14
C CYS A 86 23.65 19.85 -8.24
N ALA A 87 24.28 20.27 -9.34
CA ALA A 87 23.62 20.96 -10.46
C ALA A 87 22.96 20.01 -11.48
N SER A 88 23.32 18.73 -11.47
CA SER A 88 22.82 17.73 -12.43
C SER A 88 21.36 17.29 -12.19
N SER A 89 20.54 18.12 -11.53
CA SER A 89 19.12 17.87 -11.29
C SER A 89 18.21 18.22 -12.48
N ASP A 90 18.72 18.09 -13.72
CA ASP A 90 17.92 18.09 -14.95
C ASP A 90 17.11 16.80 -15.02
N PHE A 91 16.11 16.68 -14.14
CA PHE A 91 15.04 15.73 -14.30
C PHE A 91 13.95 16.40 -15.11
N LEU A 92 14.05 16.22 -16.43
CA LEU A 92 12.88 16.16 -17.29
C LEU A 92 11.83 15.30 -16.58
N ASP A 93 10.70 15.92 -16.24
CA ASP A 93 9.42 15.27 -16.03
C ASP A 93 9.08 14.48 -17.31
N ASP A 94 9.63 13.27 -17.45
CA ASP A 94 9.16 12.32 -18.46
C ASP A 94 7.79 11.80 -17.96
N PRO A 95 6.71 11.95 -18.76
CA PRO A 95 5.32 11.81 -18.33
C PRO A 95 4.94 10.43 -17.77
#